data_AF-A0A7S3DTD7-F1
#
_entry.id   AF-A0A7S3DTD7-F1
#
_cell.length_a   1.000
_cell.length_b   1.000
_cell.length_c   1.000
_cell.angle_alpha   90.00
_cell.angle_beta   90.00
_cell.angle_gamma   90.00
#
_symmetry.space_group_name_H-M   'P 1'
#
loop_
_entity.id
_entity.type
_entity.pdbx_description
1 polymer ?
#
loop_
_entity_poly.entity_id
_entity_poly.type
_entity_poly.pdbx_seq_one_letter_code
_entity_poly.pdbx_strand_id
1 'polypeptide(L)'
;RKIYISTTLLNGVFSALQVLLIYDITFGLSPFWFALGDDVFAEFIGGIQFLPTTIMMVHLCPAGSEGASYAMFTTVNNAALTLASAISTSLLGIWDVSKEALQAGDLTGMVNLTYLTTAMQMSAIVFVGWLPHTKDGLAELQSRGKSSWGGFIFLAVTFFSIGYAIFIGVLNIVAPGWMGES
;
A
#
# COMPACT_ATOMS: atom_id res chain seq x y z
N ARG A 1 4.35 -5.20 16.74
CA ARG A 1 4.38 -3.72 16.69
C ARG A 1 5.77 -3.15 16.45
N LYS A 2 6.80 -3.46 17.27
CA LYS A 2 8.15 -2.90 17.08
C LYS A 2 8.73 -3.16 15.68
N ILE A 3 8.60 -4.40 15.18
CA ILE A 3 9.03 -4.77 13.83
C ILE A 3 8.33 -3.89 12.78
N TYR A 4 6.99 -3.84 12.79
CA TYR A 4 6.24 -2.96 11.89
C TYR A 4 6.65 -1.50 11.96
N ILE A 5 6.73 -0.92 13.16
CA ILE A 5 7.12 0.50 13.29
C ILE A 5 8.53 0.73 12.75
N SER A 6 9.49 -0.13 13.11
CA SER A 6 10.86 -0.03 12.60
C SER A 6 10.92 -0.18 11.08
N THR A 7 10.17 -1.13 10.51
CA THR A 7 10.16 -1.39 9.08
C THR A 7 9.43 -0.28 8.29
N THR A 8 8.35 0.30 8.83
CA THR A 8 7.69 1.46 8.20
C THR A 8 8.52 2.74 8.32
N LEU A 9 9.20 2.96 9.45
CA LEU A 9 10.15 4.06 9.58
C LEU A 9 11.33 3.91 8.60
N LEU A 10 11.86 2.70 8.47
CA LEU A 10 12.91 2.40 7.49
C LEU A 10 12.43 2.69 6.06
N ASN A 11 11.21 2.26 5.71
CA ASN A 11 10.60 2.56 4.41
C ASN A 11 10.47 4.07 4.18
N GLY A 12 10.01 4.83 5.18
CA GLY A 12 9.95 6.29 5.09
C GLY A 12 11.31 6.95 4.83
N VAL A 13 12.39 6.40 5.37
CA VAL A 13 13.77 6.87 5.08
C VAL A 13 14.16 6.57 3.63
N PHE A 14 13.86 5.37 3.12
CA PHE A 14 14.13 5.03 1.71
C PHE A 14 13.31 5.88 0.73
N SER A 15 12.03 6.14 1.04
CA SER A 15 11.22 7.05 0.24
C SER A 15 11.76 8.49 0.24
N ALA A 16 12.34 8.96 1.35
CA ALA A 16 13.05 10.25 1.37
C ALA A 16 14.36 10.25 0.55
N LEU A 17 15.06 9.11 0.47
CA LEU A 17 16.22 8.93 -0.40
C LEU A 17 15.82 9.02 -1.88
N GLN A 18 14.63 8.53 -2.24
CA GLN A 18 14.07 8.66 -3.60
C GLN A 18 13.84 10.14 -3.97
N VAL A 19 13.32 10.95 -3.05
CA VAL A 19 13.17 12.41 -3.25
C VAL A 19 14.54 13.08 -3.45
N LEU A 20 15.57 12.67 -2.70
CA LEU A 20 16.93 13.21 -2.87
C LEU A 20 17.54 12.85 -4.24
N LEU A 21 17.20 11.68 -4.79
CA LEU A 21 17.59 11.32 -6.15
C LEU A 21 16.93 12.21 -7.21
N ILE A 22 15.66 12.59 -7.01
CA ILE A 22 14.96 13.54 -7.89
C ILE A 22 15.65 14.92 -7.89
N TYR A 23 16.24 15.33 -6.76
CA TYR A 23 17.03 16.57 -6.66
C TYR A 23 18.49 16.45 -7.19
N ASP A 24 18.83 15.37 -7.89
CA ASP A 24 20.16 15.10 -8.48
C ASP A 24 21.30 14.97 -7.45
N ILE A 25 20.98 14.75 -6.17
CA ILE A 25 21.97 14.46 -5.12
C ILE A 25 22.27 12.96 -5.14
N THR A 26 22.85 12.49 -6.24
CA THR A 26 23.42 11.15 -6.30
C THR A 26 24.76 11.16 -5.57
N PHE A 27 24.85 10.47 -4.44
CA PHE A 27 26.04 10.29 -3.60
C PHE A 27 27.21 9.54 -4.31
N GLY A 28 27.58 9.95 -5.53
CA GLY A 28 28.60 9.32 -6.38
C GLY A 28 28.16 8.02 -7.07
N LEU A 29 26.89 7.62 -6.92
CA LEU A 29 26.31 6.42 -7.53
C LEU A 29 25.56 6.78 -8.82
N SER A 30 25.60 5.88 -9.82
CA SER A 30 24.78 6.06 -11.02
C SER A 30 23.29 6.05 -10.65
N PRO A 31 22.46 6.97 -11.19
CA PRO A 31 21.03 7.06 -10.89
C PRO A 31 20.29 5.72 -11.05
N PHE A 32 20.69 4.92 -12.04
CA PHE A 32 20.09 3.60 -12.29
C PHE A 32 20.27 2.62 -11.14
N TRP A 33 21.49 2.51 -10.58
CA TRP A 33 21.78 1.58 -9.50
C TRP A 33 21.13 2.00 -8.18
N PHE A 34 20.97 3.30 -7.97
CA PHE A 34 20.27 3.82 -6.79
C PHE A 34 18.77 3.56 -6.88
N ALA A 35 18.15 3.81 -8.04
CA ALA A 35 16.73 3.50 -8.26
C ALA A 35 16.45 1.99 -8.11
N LEU A 36 17.30 1.14 -8.70
CA LEU A 36 17.19 -0.31 -8.53
C LEU A 36 17.34 -0.74 -7.07
N GLY A 37 18.26 -0.10 -6.33
CA GLY A 37 18.45 -0.37 -4.91
C GLY A 37 17.19 -0.05 -4.09
N ASP A 38 16.58 1.11 -4.34
CA ASP A 38 15.35 1.54 -3.66
C ASP A 38 14.20 0.53 -3.84
N ASP A 39 13.93 0.10 -5.08
CA ASP A 39 12.91 -0.91 -5.38
C ASP A 39 13.18 -2.24 -4.64
N VAL A 40 14.44 -2.70 -4.64
CA VAL A 40 14.82 -3.94 -3.94
C VAL A 40 14.63 -3.81 -2.43
N PHE A 41 14.97 -2.67 -1.84
CA PHE A 41 14.76 -2.45 -0.41
C PHE A 41 13.28 -2.34 -0.05
N ALA A 42 12.47 -1.68 -0.88
CA ALA A 42 11.03 -1.59 -0.69
C ALA A 42 10.38 -2.99 -0.63
N GLU A 43 10.75 -3.88 -1.55
CA GLU A 43 10.24 -5.26 -1.54
C GLU A 43 10.77 -6.09 -0.37
N PHE A 44 12.04 -5.93 -0.02
CA PHE A 44 12.62 -6.60 1.14
C PHE A 44 11.90 -6.22 2.45
N ILE A 45 11.61 -4.93 2.62
CA ILE A 45 10.81 -4.38 3.73
C ILE A 45 9.40 -4.97 3.72
N GLY A 46 8.76 -5.06 2.55
CA GLY A 46 7.45 -5.71 2.40
C GLY A 46 7.46 -7.17 2.89
N GLY A 47 8.48 -7.93 2.48
CA GLY A 47 8.69 -9.31 2.93
C GLY A 47 8.86 -9.43 4.46
N ILE A 48 9.60 -8.51 5.08
CA ILE A 48 9.76 -8.48 6.55
C ILE A 48 8.42 -8.21 7.25
N GLN A 49 7.55 -7.38 6.70
CA GLN A 49 6.21 -7.11 7.27
C GLN A 49 5.23 -8.28 7.08
N PHE A 50 5.39 -9.06 6.01
CA PHE A 50 4.52 -10.20 5.72
C PHE A 50 4.60 -11.31 6.79
N LEU A 51 5.80 -11.58 7.31
CA LEU A 51 6.03 -12.61 8.34
C LEU A 51 5.20 -12.39 9.62
N PRO A 52 5.30 -11.24 10.33
CA PRO A 52 4.50 -11.00 11.51
C PRO A 52 3.01 -10.87 11.20
N THR A 53 2.61 -10.44 9.99
CA THR A 53 1.19 -10.48 9.56
C THR A 53 0.64 -11.90 9.62
N THR A 54 1.38 -12.81 9.00
CA THR A 54 1.00 -14.22 8.89
C THR A 54 0.94 -14.89 10.25
N ILE A 55 1.89 -14.59 11.14
CA ILE A 55 1.90 -15.10 12.52
C ILE A 55 0.65 -14.65 13.28
N MET A 56 0.27 -13.36 13.18
CA MET A 56 -0.95 -12.85 13.84
C MET A 56 -2.21 -13.50 13.27
N MET A 57 -2.24 -13.71 11.95
CA MET A 57 -3.35 -14.35 11.27
C MET A 57 -3.59 -15.78 11.76
N VAL A 58 -2.53 -16.60 11.84
CA VAL A 58 -2.63 -18.00 12.32
C VAL A 58 -3.18 -18.06 13.75
N HIS A 59 -2.84 -17.11 14.61
CA HIS A 59 -3.36 -17.05 15.98
C HIS A 59 -4.81 -16.58 16.08
N LEU A 60 -5.34 -15.92 15.04
CA LEU A 60 -6.73 -15.47 14.97
C LEU A 60 -7.66 -16.49 14.35
N CYS A 61 -7.12 -17.46 13.59
CA CYS A 61 -7.90 -18.48 12.93
C CYS A 61 -8.61 -19.37 13.96
N PRO A 62 -9.95 -19.49 13.91
CA PRO A 62 -10.66 -20.45 14.75
C PRO A 62 -10.33 -21.88 14.31
N ALA A 63 -10.13 -22.76 15.29
CA ALA A 63 -9.89 -24.18 15.04
C ALA A 63 -11.02 -24.78 14.19
N GLY A 64 -10.67 -25.42 13.08
CA GLY A 64 -11.62 -26.03 12.15
C GLY A 64 -12.11 -25.13 11.01
N SER A 65 -11.74 -23.84 10.95
CA SER A 65 -12.07 -22.94 9.83
C SER A 65 -10.87 -22.11 9.34
N GLU A 66 -9.67 -22.61 9.54
CA GLU A 66 -8.41 -21.92 9.18
C GLU A 66 -8.33 -21.57 7.69
N GLY A 67 -8.83 -22.46 6.83
CA GLY A 67 -8.87 -22.24 5.38
C GLY A 67 -9.77 -21.07 4.96
N ALA A 68 -10.90 -20.87 5.64
CA ALA A 68 -11.81 -19.75 5.34
C ALA A 68 -11.19 -18.41 5.77
N SER A 69 -10.53 -18.39 6.93
CA SER A 69 -9.80 -17.21 7.40
C SER A 69 -8.66 -16.86 6.46
N TYR A 70 -7.85 -17.84 6.03
CA TYR A 70 -6.76 -17.59 5.07
C TYR A 70 -7.28 -17.07 3.73
N ALA A 71 -8.34 -17.68 3.18
CA ALA A 71 -8.97 -17.22 1.94
C ALA A 71 -9.49 -15.77 2.04
N MET A 72 -10.08 -15.41 3.17
CA MET A 72 -10.51 -14.03 3.45
C MET A 72 -9.31 -13.07 3.47
N PHE A 73 -8.23 -13.42 4.17
CA PHE A 73 -7.02 -12.62 4.22
C PHE A 73 -6.40 -12.38 2.84
N THR A 74 -6.28 -13.43 2.02
CA THR A 74 -5.77 -13.31 0.64
C THR A 74 -6.69 -12.44 -0.23
N THR A 75 -8.01 -12.56 -0.08
CA THR A 75 -8.99 -11.77 -0.83
C THR A 75 -8.84 -10.27 -0.51
N VAL A 76 -8.67 -9.91 0.76
CA VAL A 76 -8.41 -8.52 1.18
C VAL A 76 -7.13 -8.00 0.57
N ASN A 77 -6.06 -8.79 0.66
CA ASN A 77 -4.76 -8.39 0.14
C ASN A 77 -4.85 -8.08 -1.36
N ASN A 78 -5.49 -8.97 -2.12
CA ASN A 78 -5.67 -8.76 -3.56
C ASN A 78 -6.56 -7.55 -3.86
N ALA A 79 -7.67 -7.38 -3.14
CA ALA A 79 -8.55 -6.22 -3.30
C ALA A 79 -7.84 -4.89 -2.94
N ALA A 80 -6.97 -4.90 -1.92
CA ALA A 80 -6.17 -3.73 -1.54
C ALA A 80 -5.15 -3.38 -2.62
N LEU A 81 -4.48 -4.37 -3.22
CA LEU A 81 -3.54 -4.15 -4.33
C LEU A 81 -4.25 -3.57 -5.56
N THR A 82 -5.41 -4.11 -5.93
CA THR A 82 -6.19 -3.58 -7.05
C THR A 82 -6.67 -2.14 -6.78
N LEU A 83 -7.13 -1.85 -5.56
CA LEU A 83 -7.52 -0.51 -5.16
C LEU A 83 -6.34 0.47 -5.19
N ALA A 84 -5.20 0.06 -4.64
CA ALA A 84 -3.99 0.87 -4.64
C ALA A 84 -3.59 1.24 -6.07
N SER A 85 -3.59 0.27 -7.00
CA SER A 85 -3.33 0.53 -8.41
C SER A 85 -4.35 1.51 -9.02
N ALA A 86 -5.65 1.32 -8.78
CA ALA A 86 -6.69 2.21 -9.31
C ALA A 86 -6.57 3.65 -8.77
N ILE A 87 -6.24 3.80 -7.48
CA ILE A 87 -5.98 5.11 -6.86
C ILE A 87 -4.71 5.74 -7.44
N SER A 88 -3.63 4.98 -7.57
CA SER A 88 -2.38 5.45 -8.18
C SER A 88 -2.61 5.94 -9.60
N THR A 89 -3.35 5.19 -10.43
CA THR A 89 -3.74 5.63 -11.79
C THR A 89 -4.56 6.92 -11.74
N SER A 90 -5.52 7.05 -10.82
CA SER A 90 -6.30 8.28 -10.69
C SER A 90 -5.47 9.51 -10.25
N LEU A 91 -4.43 9.28 -9.43
CA LEU A 91 -3.52 10.34 -8.99
C LEU A 91 -2.64 10.85 -10.13
N LEU A 92 -2.23 9.97 -11.04
CA LEU A 92 -1.49 10.34 -12.26
C LEU A 92 -2.32 11.25 -13.20
N GLY A 93 -3.65 11.13 -13.17
CA GLY A 93 -4.55 12.03 -13.92
C GLY A 93 -4.73 13.42 -13.31
N ILE A 94 -4.40 13.60 -12.02
CA ILE A 94 -4.52 14.88 -11.31
C ILE A 94 -3.18 15.64 -11.34
N TRP A 95 -2.07 14.91 -11.23
CA TRP A 95 -0.72 15.45 -11.34
C TRP A 95 -0.06 14.87 -12.58
N ASP A 96 0.09 15.71 -13.60
CA ASP A 96 0.69 15.32 -14.88
C ASP A 96 2.17 14.94 -14.68
N VAL A 97 2.44 13.63 -14.71
CA VAL A 97 3.80 13.05 -14.75
C VAL A 97 4.09 12.54 -16.15
N SER A 98 3.56 13.22 -17.19
CA SER A 98 3.90 12.90 -18.58
C SER A 98 5.42 12.96 -18.80
N LYS A 99 5.91 12.06 -19.67
CA LYS A 99 7.29 12.05 -20.17
C LYS A 99 7.69 13.38 -20.81
N GLU A 100 6.73 14.16 -21.31
CA GLU A 100 6.96 15.50 -21.86
C GLU A 100 7.32 16.52 -20.77
N ALA A 101 6.69 16.46 -19.59
CA ALA A 101 7.00 17.33 -18.45
C ALA A 101 8.37 16.97 -17.81
N LEU A 102 8.70 15.68 -17.79
CA LEU A 102 10.02 15.15 -17.43
C LEU A 102 11.12 15.62 -18.40
N GLN A 103 10.85 15.67 -19.70
CA GLN A 103 11.76 16.25 -20.70
C GLN A 103 11.84 17.78 -20.63
N ALA A 104 10.78 18.46 -20.16
CA ALA A 104 10.75 19.90 -19.95
C ALA A 104 11.41 20.36 -18.63
N GLY A 105 11.76 19.43 -17.73
CA GLY A 105 12.45 19.70 -16.48
C GLY A 105 11.55 20.10 -15.30
N ASP A 106 10.22 19.92 -15.40
CA ASP A 106 9.30 20.19 -14.30
C ASP A 106 9.11 18.95 -13.41
N LEU A 107 9.98 18.81 -12.42
CA LEU A 107 9.97 17.70 -11.45
C LEU A 107 8.94 17.92 -10.32
N THR A 108 8.21 19.04 -10.31
CA THR A 108 7.33 19.46 -9.21
C THR A 108 6.15 18.50 -9.02
N GLY A 109 5.60 17.95 -10.11
CA GLY A 109 4.52 16.96 -10.08
C GLY A 109 4.93 15.63 -9.42
N MET A 110 6.12 15.14 -9.79
CA MET A 110 6.69 13.91 -9.22
C MET A 110 6.97 14.07 -7.73
N VAL A 111 7.53 15.20 -7.31
CA VAL A 111 7.81 15.49 -5.89
C VAL A 111 6.52 15.53 -5.06
N ASN A 112 5.47 16.20 -5.55
CA ASN A 112 4.19 16.29 -4.84
C ASN A 112 3.50 14.91 -4.70
N LEU A 113 3.56 14.08 -5.73
CA LEU A 113 3.05 12.71 -5.67
C LEU A 113 3.85 11.86 -4.69
N THR A 114 5.19 11.92 -4.70
CA THR A 114 6.03 11.20 -3.75
C THR A 114 5.79 11.64 -2.31
N TYR A 115 5.57 12.94 -2.06
CA TYR A 115 5.17 13.42 -0.73
C TYR A 115 3.81 12.89 -0.30
N LEU A 116 2.84 12.84 -1.21
CA LEU A 116 1.49 12.34 -0.92
C LEU A 116 1.50 10.83 -0.66
N THR A 117 2.21 10.05 -1.46
CA THR A 117 2.34 8.60 -1.26
C THR A 117 3.12 8.28 0.02
N THR A 118 4.17 9.05 0.35
CA THR A 118 4.88 8.94 1.63
C THR A 118 3.96 9.27 2.81
N ALA A 119 3.16 10.34 2.70
CA ALA A 119 2.21 10.71 3.75
C ALA A 119 1.13 9.64 3.95
N MET A 120 0.62 9.06 2.86
CA MET A 120 -0.32 7.93 2.92
C MET A 120 0.31 6.69 3.57
N GLN A 121 1.55 6.34 3.23
CA GLN A 121 2.25 5.22 3.87
C GLN A 121 2.50 5.48 5.37
N MET A 122 2.88 6.70 5.74
CA MET A 122 3.07 7.09 7.15
C MET A 122 1.76 7.10 7.94
N SER A 123 0.63 7.42 7.29
CA SER A 123 -0.69 7.34 7.91
C SER A 123 -1.04 5.91 8.36
N ALA A 124 -0.50 4.89 7.70
CA ALA A 124 -0.69 3.49 8.09
C ALA A 124 -0.13 3.18 9.49
N ILE A 125 0.90 3.93 9.96
CA ILE A 125 1.46 3.78 11.31
C ILE A 125 0.41 4.12 12.39
N VAL A 126 -0.48 5.07 12.12
CA VAL A 126 -1.56 5.44 13.04
C VAL A 126 -2.50 4.25 13.26
N PHE A 127 -2.82 3.52 12.19
CA PHE A 127 -3.64 2.30 12.26
C PHE A 127 -2.92 1.14 12.95
N VAL A 128 -1.60 1.02 12.82
CA VAL A 128 -0.78 0.05 13.59
C VAL A 128 -0.83 0.35 15.10
N GLY A 129 -1.06 1.61 15.49
CA GLY A 129 -1.29 1.98 16.88
C GLY A 129 -2.55 1.37 17.49
N TRP A 130 -3.55 1.08 16.66
CA TRP A 130 -4.81 0.48 17.07
C TRP A 130 -4.76 -1.06 17.11
N LEU A 131 -3.66 -1.66 16.63
CA LEU A 131 -3.51 -3.11 16.58
C LEU A 131 -3.29 -3.68 18.00
N PRO A 132 -4.19 -4.57 18.49
CA PRO A 132 -4.14 -5.07 19.86
C PRO A 132 -2.85 -5.84 20.15
N HIS A 133 -2.33 -5.60 21.35
CA HIS A 133 -0.96 -5.89 21.76
C HIS A 133 -0.71 -7.34 22.23
N THR A 134 -1.75 -8.05 22.65
CA THR A 134 -1.61 -9.23 23.51
C THR A 134 -2.45 -10.38 22.99
N LYS A 135 -1.89 -11.60 22.96
CA LYS A 135 -2.58 -12.86 22.56
C LYS A 135 -3.96 -13.00 23.21
N ASP A 136 -4.12 -12.50 24.43
CA ASP A 136 -5.38 -12.48 25.19
C ASP A 136 -6.45 -11.59 24.55
N GLY A 137 -6.08 -10.47 23.93
CA GLY A 137 -7.01 -9.60 23.19
C GLY A 137 -7.45 -10.19 21.85
N LEU A 138 -6.60 -11.01 21.20
CA LEU A 138 -7.00 -11.79 20.02
C LEU A 138 -7.94 -12.94 20.42
N ALA A 139 -7.68 -13.60 21.55
CA ALA A 139 -8.55 -14.63 22.12
C ALA A 139 -9.90 -14.06 22.58
N GLU A 140 -9.95 -12.83 23.11
CA GLU A 140 -11.19 -12.14 23.46
C GLU A 140 -11.99 -11.71 22.22
N LEU A 141 -11.33 -11.31 21.13
CA LEU A 141 -12.00 -11.02 19.85
C LEU A 141 -12.55 -12.30 19.18
N GLN A 142 -11.85 -13.43 19.34
CA GLN A 142 -12.33 -14.74 18.92
C GLN A 142 -13.54 -15.18 19.76
N SER A 143 -13.54 -14.95 21.08
CA SER A 143 -14.64 -15.34 21.97
C SER A 143 -15.86 -14.42 21.92
N ARG A 144 -15.66 -13.13 21.60
CA ARG A 144 -16.73 -12.16 21.31
C ARG A 144 -17.37 -12.33 19.93
N GLY A 145 -17.04 -13.41 19.22
CA GLY A 145 -17.45 -13.67 17.84
C GLY A 145 -18.96 -13.56 17.63
N LYS A 146 -19.41 -12.39 17.15
CA LYS A 146 -20.45 -12.17 16.12
C LYS A 146 -20.71 -10.66 15.90
N SER A 147 -19.73 -9.90 15.40
CA SER A 147 -20.04 -8.54 14.94
C SER A 147 -20.55 -8.57 13.51
N SER A 148 -21.88 -8.64 13.35
CA SER A 148 -22.53 -8.56 12.03
C SER A 148 -22.15 -7.28 11.27
N TRP A 149 -21.82 -6.22 12.01
CA TRP A 149 -21.33 -4.96 11.46
C TRP A 149 -19.92 -5.04 10.89
N GLY A 150 -19.01 -5.78 11.55
CA GLY A 150 -17.64 -5.97 11.05
C GLY A 150 -17.60 -6.71 9.71
N GLY A 151 -18.42 -7.77 9.59
CA GLY A 151 -18.58 -8.51 8.33
C GLY A 151 -19.22 -7.66 7.22
N PHE A 152 -20.21 -6.82 7.56
CA PHE A 152 -20.83 -5.92 6.59
C PHE A 152 -19.86 -4.85 6.08
N ILE A 153 -19.13 -4.17 6.97
CA ILE A 153 -18.12 -3.17 6.61
C ILE A 153 -17.06 -3.80 5.71
N PHE A 154 -16.59 -4.99 6.08
CA PHE A 154 -15.63 -5.75 5.28
C PHE A 154 -16.13 -6.00 3.85
N LEU A 155 -17.33 -6.58 3.72
CA LEU A 155 -17.92 -6.86 2.42
C LEU A 155 -18.13 -5.58 1.61
N ALA A 156 -18.66 -4.53 2.23
CA ALA A 156 -18.88 -3.25 1.59
C ALA A 156 -17.57 -2.65 1.04
N VAL A 157 -16.49 -2.67 1.82
CA VAL A 157 -15.17 -2.18 1.39
C VAL A 157 -14.62 -3.01 0.24
N THR A 158 -14.72 -4.34 0.29
CA THR A 158 -14.23 -5.22 -0.79
C THR A 158 -15.04 -5.02 -2.08
N PHE A 159 -16.37 -4.96 -2.01
CA PHE A 159 -17.21 -4.73 -3.19
C PHE A 159 -17.02 -3.34 -3.77
N PHE A 160 -16.92 -2.31 -2.93
CA PHE A 160 -16.66 -0.94 -3.38
C PHE A 160 -15.27 -0.82 -4.03
N SER A 161 -14.26 -1.45 -3.43
CA SER A 161 -12.90 -1.51 -3.99
C SER A 161 -12.88 -2.13 -5.39
N ILE A 162 -13.47 -3.32 -5.54
CA ILE A 162 -13.54 -4.03 -6.83
C ILE A 162 -14.36 -3.23 -7.83
N GLY A 163 -15.49 -2.64 -7.41
CA GLY A 163 -16.32 -1.80 -8.27
C GLY A 163 -15.58 -0.56 -8.78
N TYR A 164 -14.85 0.12 -7.90
CA TYR A 164 -14.02 1.27 -8.27
C TYR A 164 -12.90 0.86 -9.23
N ALA A 165 -12.20 -0.24 -8.96
CA ALA A 165 -11.16 -0.75 -9.84
C ALA A 165 -11.67 -1.10 -11.24
N ILE A 166 -12.83 -1.77 -11.35
CA ILE A 166 -13.47 -2.09 -12.62
C ILE A 166 -13.87 -0.79 -13.34
N PHE A 167 -14.42 0.18 -12.63
CA PHE A 167 -14.80 1.47 -13.22
C PHE A 167 -13.60 2.21 -13.83
N ILE A 168 -12.49 2.31 -13.10
CA ILE A 168 -11.24 2.90 -13.61
C ILE A 168 -10.69 2.09 -14.79
N GLY A 169 -10.71 0.75 -14.72
CA GLY A 169 -10.27 -0.11 -15.81
C GLY A 169 -11.10 0.06 -17.09
N VAL A 170 -12.43 0.15 -16.97
CA VAL A 170 -13.33 0.41 -18.09
C VAL A 170 -13.10 1.81 -18.67
N LEU A 171 -12.91 2.82 -17.83
CA LEU A 171 -12.59 4.17 -18.29
C LEU A 171 -11.27 4.22 -19.07
N ASN A 172 -10.25 3.48 -18.62
CA ASN A 172 -8.98 3.42 -19.34
C ASN A 172 -9.12 2.73 -20.71
N ILE A 173 -10.00 1.73 -20.82
CA ILE A 173 -10.29 1.05 -22.11
C ILE A 173 -11.14 1.93 -23.04
N VAL A 174 -12.16 2.62 -22.52
CA VAL A 174 -13.12 3.41 -23.33
C VAL A 174 -12.54 4.75 -23.77
N ALA A 175 -11.69 5.36 -22.95
CA ALA A 175 -11.01 6.61 -23.25
C ALA A 175 -9.52 6.50 -22.87
N PRO A 176 -8.70 5.82 -23.71
CA PRO A 176 -7.27 5.76 -23.50
C PRO A 176 -6.71 7.19 -23.53
N GLY A 177 -6.10 7.62 -22.42
CA GLY A 177 -5.55 8.97 -22.26
C GLY A 177 -6.46 10.00 -21.57
N TRP A 178 -7.64 9.63 -21.05
CA TRP A 178 -8.50 10.57 -20.29
C TRP A 178 -7.82 11.13 -19.01
N MET A 179 -6.79 10.44 -18.53
CA MET A 179 -5.99 10.82 -17.36
C MET A 179 -4.55 11.23 -17.71
N GLY A 180 -4.28 11.71 -18.92
CA GLY A 180 -2.94 12.21 -19.29
C GLY A 180 -1.89 11.12 -19.52
N GLU A 181 -2.29 9.84 -19.65
CA GLU A 181 -1.40 8.81 -20.18
C GLU A 181 -1.22 9.04 -21.69
N SER A 182 -0.14 9.72 -22.06
CA SER A 182 0.46 9.73 -23.40
C SER A 182 1.39 8.53 -23.60
#